data_AF-A0AAU0EZL2-F1
#
_entry.id   AF-A0AAU0EZL2-F1
#
_cell.length_a   1.000
_cell.length_b   1.000
_cell.length_c   1.000
_cell.angle_alpha   90.00
_cell.angle_beta   90.00
_cell.angle_gamma   90.00
#
_symmetry.space_group_name_H-M   'P 1'
#
loop_
_entity.id
_entity.type
_entity.pdbx_description
1 polymer ?
#
loop_
_entity_poly.entity_id
_entity_poly.type
_entity_poly.pdbx_seq_one_letter_code
_entity_poly.pdbx_strand_id
1 'polypeptide(L)'
;MLEEVWWIINAIPSPWGFDNKILFNIYLDASADDYECPTVVTNDSHKSCGQSRFGCWTCTVVKEDKSMSALIQNGVTWMKPLLNFRNRLVDGRNISDNRSETRRNGQIAIDENGHKMGNYTLEYRINLLKELFTIQKEVQKERPSIKLITSQELTAIQMIWYRDGNFTTTVNSVYNEVYGYNLSNNDVPLQERILLEKSCKTPSHYELIQELIALQKNKNLLVKKTGLQNDLENRLETFIKT
;
A
#
# COMPACT_ATOMS: atom_id res chain seq x y z
N MET A 1 -12.90 36.49 -5.38
CA MET A 1 -13.72 35.31 -5.69
C MET A 1 -13.43 34.11 -4.78
N LEU A 2 -12.17 33.73 -4.49
CA LEU A 2 -11.87 32.65 -3.52
C LEU A 2 -12.15 33.03 -2.05
N GLU A 3 -11.90 34.28 -1.66
CA GLU A 3 -12.18 34.79 -0.30
C GLU A 3 -13.68 34.74 0.06
N GLU A 4 -14.54 34.90 -0.93
CA GLU A 4 -15.99 34.86 -0.74
C GLU A 4 -16.47 33.44 -0.41
N VAL A 5 -15.74 32.39 -0.80
CA VAL A 5 -16.14 31.00 -0.54
C VAL A 5 -16.12 30.68 0.94
N TRP A 6 -15.04 31.02 1.65
CA TRP A 6 -14.97 30.78 3.10
C TRP A 6 -15.95 31.66 3.87
N TRP A 7 -16.19 32.89 3.40
CA TRP A 7 -17.23 33.76 3.97
C TRP A 7 -18.62 33.13 3.81
N ILE A 8 -18.98 32.66 2.61
CA ILE A 8 -20.27 31.99 2.35
C ILE A 8 -20.40 30.71 3.18
N ILE A 9 -19.37 29.85 3.19
CA ILE A 9 -19.37 28.59 3.94
C ILE A 9 -19.51 28.86 5.45
N ASN A 10 -18.84 29.86 6.00
CA ASN A 10 -18.97 30.16 7.43
C ASN A 10 -20.26 30.92 7.77
N ALA A 11 -20.87 31.64 6.82
CA ALA A 11 -22.11 32.39 7.03
C ALA A 11 -23.36 31.50 6.95
N ILE A 12 -23.33 30.41 6.18
CA ILE A 12 -24.48 29.52 5.98
C ILE A 12 -24.23 28.21 6.75
N PRO A 13 -25.15 27.76 7.62
CA PRO A 13 -24.99 26.49 8.32
C PRO A 13 -24.91 25.33 7.34
N SER A 14 -24.03 24.36 7.64
CA SER A 14 -23.89 23.16 6.82
C SER A 14 -25.22 22.42 6.69
N PRO A 15 -25.70 22.09 5.47
CA PRO A 15 -26.92 21.31 5.26
C PRO A 15 -26.87 19.92 5.93
N TRP A 16 -25.67 19.41 6.19
CA TRP A 16 -25.43 18.12 6.83
C TRP A 16 -25.18 18.23 8.34
N GLY A 17 -25.33 19.42 8.93
CA GLY A 17 -25.18 19.67 10.37
C GLY A 17 -23.74 19.64 10.88
N PHE A 18 -22.74 19.69 9.99
CA PHE A 18 -21.33 19.72 10.37
C PHE A 18 -20.86 21.14 10.70
N ASP A 19 -19.89 21.27 11.62
CA ASP A 19 -19.31 22.57 11.96
C ASP A 19 -18.31 23.01 10.88
N ASN A 20 -18.68 24.04 10.13
CA ASN A 20 -17.87 24.60 9.05
C ASN A 20 -16.53 25.17 9.55
N LYS A 21 -16.41 25.53 10.83
CA LYS A 21 -15.13 25.95 11.42
C LYS A 21 -14.10 24.82 11.45
N ILE A 22 -14.54 23.57 11.64
CA ILE A 22 -13.64 22.41 11.62
C ILE A 22 -13.06 22.25 10.22
N LEU A 23 -13.90 22.36 9.19
CA LEU A 23 -13.47 22.31 7.79
C LEU A 23 -12.46 23.43 7.49
N PHE A 24 -12.78 24.65 7.91
CA PHE A 24 -11.91 25.80 7.75
C PHE A 24 -10.54 25.59 8.41
N ASN A 25 -10.51 25.08 9.65
CA ASN A 25 -9.26 24.81 10.36
C ASN A 25 -8.42 23.74 9.66
N ILE A 26 -9.03 22.70 9.05
CA ILE A 26 -8.28 21.68 8.31
C ILE A 26 -7.49 22.30 7.14
N TYR A 27 -8.10 23.23 6.41
CA TYR A 27 -7.46 23.90 5.28
C TYR A 27 -6.40 24.91 5.74
N LEU A 28 -6.69 25.65 6.81
CA LEU A 28 -5.73 26.53 7.48
C LEU A 28 -4.49 25.74 7.92
N ASP A 29 -4.69 24.64 8.65
CA ASP A 29 -3.61 23.85 9.25
C ASP A 29 -2.80 23.06 8.22
N ALA A 30 -3.39 22.73 7.06
CA ALA A 30 -2.71 22.01 5.97
C ALA A 30 -1.94 22.93 5.01
N SER A 31 -2.03 24.23 5.19
CA SER A 31 -1.36 25.20 4.33
C SER A 31 0.07 25.44 4.79
N ALA A 32 1.04 24.79 4.13
CA ALA A 32 2.46 24.96 4.42
C ALA A 32 3.11 26.16 3.71
N ASP A 33 2.59 26.49 2.52
CA ASP A 33 2.91 27.71 1.79
C ASP A 33 1.61 28.51 1.73
N ASP A 34 1.58 29.64 2.46
CA ASP A 34 0.52 30.65 2.53
C ASP A 34 -0.26 30.73 1.20
N TYR A 35 -1.60 30.61 1.11
CA TYR A 35 -2.51 31.22 0.07
C TYR A 35 -3.93 30.73 0.29
N GLU A 36 -4.13 29.66 1.04
CA GLU A 36 -5.41 29.40 1.69
C GLU A 36 -5.42 30.03 3.08
N CYS A 37 -4.68 31.13 3.27
CA CYS A 37 -4.68 31.88 4.50
C CYS A 37 -5.98 32.67 4.54
N PRO A 38 -6.97 32.28 5.35
CA PRO A 38 -8.33 32.81 5.21
C PRO A 38 -8.51 34.22 5.81
N THR A 39 -7.43 34.89 6.22
CA THR A 39 -7.50 36.10 7.05
C THR A 39 -6.41 37.16 6.82
N VAL A 40 -5.84 37.38 5.63
CA VAL A 40 -4.88 38.51 5.46
C VAL A 40 -5.12 39.38 4.24
N VAL A 41 -5.31 40.66 4.58
CA VAL A 41 -5.53 41.85 3.76
C VAL A 41 -4.35 42.11 2.81
N THR A 42 -4.70 42.53 1.59
CA THR A 42 -3.86 42.90 0.46
C THR A 42 -2.70 43.84 0.79
N ASN A 43 -1.47 43.44 0.51
CA ASN A 43 -0.34 44.32 0.17
C ASN A 43 0.53 43.66 -0.91
N ASP A 44 0.98 44.45 -1.90
CA ASP A 44 1.65 44.02 -3.16
C ASP A 44 3.06 43.41 -3.01
N SER A 45 3.54 43.19 -1.77
CA SER A 45 4.85 42.59 -1.48
C SER A 45 4.82 41.07 -1.30
N HIS A 46 3.66 40.43 -1.41
CA HIS A 46 3.49 39.00 -1.14
C HIS A 46 3.52 38.16 -2.41
N LYS A 47 4.40 37.14 -2.43
CA LYS A 47 4.53 36.20 -3.54
C LYS A 47 3.25 35.39 -3.70
N SER A 48 2.95 35.01 -4.93
CA SER A 48 1.84 34.12 -5.25
C SER A 48 2.05 32.76 -4.58
N CYS A 49 0.94 32.13 -4.33
CA CYS A 49 0.77 31.23 -3.22
C CYS A 49 -0.42 30.32 -3.76
N GLY A 50 -0.63 29.08 -3.29
CA GLY A 50 -1.70 28.20 -3.79
C GLY A 50 -1.20 26.93 -4.48
N GLN A 51 -0.38 26.15 -3.77
CA GLN A 51 0.12 24.85 -4.23
C GLN A 51 -0.11 23.70 -3.23
N SER A 52 -0.71 23.97 -2.06
CA SER A 52 -0.94 22.94 -1.04
C SER A 52 -2.18 22.11 -1.40
N ARG A 53 -1.97 20.98 -2.09
CA ARG A 53 -3.04 20.02 -2.40
C ARG A 53 -2.96 18.88 -1.41
N PHE A 54 -4.11 18.42 -0.90
CA PHE A 54 -4.19 17.15 -0.17
C PHE A 54 -3.80 16.01 -1.12
N GLY A 55 -2.55 15.57 -1.03
CA GLY A 55 -2.00 14.49 -1.84
C GLY A 55 -2.35 13.13 -1.24
N CYS A 56 -2.20 12.08 -2.05
CA CYS A 56 -2.12 10.74 -1.49
C CYS A 56 -0.91 10.67 -0.55
N TRP A 57 -1.12 10.24 0.70
CA TRP A 57 -0.06 10.16 1.71
C TRP A 57 1.05 9.15 1.37
N THR A 58 0.89 8.34 0.32
CA THR A 58 1.94 7.46 -0.23
C THR A 58 2.54 7.97 -1.55
N CYS A 59 2.18 9.20 -1.98
CA CYS A 59 2.60 9.77 -3.26
C CYS A 59 4.10 10.05 -3.29
N THR A 60 4.80 9.37 -4.21
CA THR A 60 6.23 9.57 -4.46
C THR A 60 6.52 10.50 -5.63
N VAL A 61 5.50 11.04 -6.30
CA VAL A 61 5.67 11.93 -7.47
C VAL A 61 6.30 13.26 -7.05
N VAL A 62 5.77 13.88 -5.99
CA VAL A 62 6.33 15.10 -5.42
C VAL A 62 7.57 14.79 -4.59
N LYS A 63 8.47 15.76 -4.40
CA LYS A 63 9.67 15.55 -3.56
C LYS A 63 9.31 15.50 -2.08
N GLU A 64 8.45 16.41 -1.64
CA GLU A 64 8.07 16.60 -0.24
C GLU A 64 6.55 16.74 -0.12
N ASP A 65 5.97 16.18 0.93
CA ASP A 65 4.57 16.38 1.28
C ASP A 65 4.45 17.55 2.26
N LYS A 66 4.25 18.74 1.67
CA LYS A 66 4.13 19.99 2.40
C LYS A 66 2.89 20.02 3.29
N SER A 67 1.75 19.55 2.78
CA SER A 67 0.46 19.58 3.47
C SER A 67 0.48 18.73 4.74
N MET A 68 0.96 17.48 4.66
CA MET A 68 1.07 16.61 5.82
C MET A 68 2.12 17.12 6.82
N SER A 69 3.20 17.76 6.33
CA SER A 69 4.19 18.39 7.20
C SER A 69 3.60 19.56 8.00
N ALA A 70 2.79 20.42 7.36
CA ALA A 70 2.09 21.52 8.02
C ALA A 70 1.07 21.01 9.05
N LEU A 71 0.26 20.01 8.71
CA LEU A 71 -0.69 19.40 9.65
C LEU A 71 0.02 18.88 10.91
N ILE A 72 1.17 18.23 10.75
CA ILE A 72 1.96 17.74 11.89
C ILE A 72 2.48 18.91 12.74
N GLN A 73 2.97 19.99 12.12
CA GLN A 73 3.42 21.19 12.83
C GLN A 73 2.29 21.89 13.59
N ASN A 74 1.07 21.86 13.04
CA ASN A 74 -0.14 22.39 13.64
C ASN A 74 -0.83 21.43 14.64
N GLY A 75 -0.16 20.36 15.05
CA GLY A 75 -0.58 19.49 16.15
C GLY A 75 -1.24 18.17 15.75
N VAL A 76 -1.37 17.86 14.45
CA VAL A 76 -1.86 16.57 13.95
C VAL A 76 -0.72 15.54 13.94
N THR A 77 -0.13 15.29 15.11
CA THR A 77 1.12 14.52 15.27
C THR A 77 0.99 13.04 14.89
N TRP A 78 -0.22 12.46 14.98
CA TRP A 78 -0.48 11.07 14.62
C TRP A 78 -0.15 10.74 13.15
N MET A 79 -0.07 11.76 12.27
CA MET A 79 0.33 11.58 10.87
C MET A 79 1.85 11.42 10.67
N LYS A 80 2.66 11.67 11.71
CA LYS A 80 4.13 11.62 11.60
C LYS A 80 4.67 10.28 11.09
N PRO A 81 4.18 9.11 11.54
CA PRO A 81 4.60 7.82 10.99
C PRO A 81 4.28 7.67 9.49
N LEU A 82 3.16 8.24 9.03
CA LEU A 82 2.76 8.21 7.61
C LEU A 82 3.70 9.05 6.75
N LEU A 83 4.06 10.26 7.21
CA LEU A 83 5.06 11.10 6.53
C LEU A 83 6.43 10.43 6.44
N ASN A 84 6.87 9.81 7.54
CA ASN A 84 8.14 9.09 7.56
C ASN A 84 8.12 7.89 6.58
N PHE A 85 7.01 7.16 6.51
CA PHE A 85 6.84 6.06 5.56
C PHE A 85 6.90 6.53 4.12
N ARG A 86 6.17 7.59 3.82
CA ARG A 86 6.16 8.24 2.51
C ARG A 86 7.56 8.68 2.06
N ASN A 87 8.33 9.30 2.94
CA ASN A 87 9.68 9.74 2.61
C ASN A 87 10.60 8.56 2.29
N ARG A 88 10.49 7.46 3.06
CA ARG A 88 11.25 6.24 2.74
C ARG A 88 10.80 5.57 1.45
N LEU A 89 9.52 5.65 1.08
CA LEU A 89 9.07 5.23 -0.26
C LEU A 89 9.74 6.07 -1.36
N VAL A 90 9.89 7.38 -1.16
CA VAL A 90 10.60 8.26 -2.10
C VAL A 90 12.08 7.89 -2.20
N ASP A 91 12.73 7.69 -1.07
CA ASP A 91 14.17 7.36 -1.02
C ASP A 91 14.44 5.98 -1.62
N GLY A 92 13.57 5.00 -1.35
CA GLY A 92 13.73 3.62 -1.77
C GLY A 92 13.36 3.30 -3.22
N ARG A 93 12.60 4.17 -3.91
CA ARG A 93 11.99 3.84 -5.22
C ARG A 93 12.98 3.63 -6.37
N ASN A 94 14.14 4.28 -6.29
CA ASN A 94 15.18 4.28 -7.33
C ASN A 94 16.43 3.51 -6.89
N ILE A 95 16.41 2.82 -5.74
CA ILE A 95 17.51 1.97 -5.31
C ILE A 95 17.52 0.71 -6.17
N SER A 96 18.63 0.47 -6.87
CA SER A 96 18.82 -0.67 -7.79
C SER A 96 18.52 -2.01 -7.10
N ASP A 97 19.03 -2.20 -5.89
CA ASP A 97 18.95 -3.47 -5.17
C ASP A 97 17.52 -3.84 -4.75
N ASN A 98 16.64 -2.84 -4.68
CA ASN A 98 15.22 -3.05 -4.43
C ASN A 98 14.46 -3.46 -5.71
N ARG A 99 15.12 -3.53 -6.87
CA ARG A 99 14.50 -3.80 -8.18
C ARG A 99 14.98 -5.13 -8.76
N SER A 100 14.09 -5.79 -9.48
CA SER A 100 14.38 -7.01 -10.25
C SER A 100 15.13 -6.68 -11.55
N GLU A 101 15.93 -7.63 -12.00
CA GLU A 101 16.65 -7.58 -13.29
C GLU A 101 15.74 -7.76 -14.49
N THR A 102 14.54 -8.30 -14.27
CA THR A 102 13.54 -8.56 -15.30
C THR A 102 12.23 -7.86 -14.97
N ARG A 103 11.44 -7.59 -16.01
CA ARG A 103 10.03 -7.20 -15.90
C ARG A 103 9.17 -8.44 -15.65
N ARG A 104 7.91 -8.25 -15.26
CA ARG A 104 6.93 -9.34 -15.07
C ARG A 104 6.69 -10.22 -16.31
N ASN A 105 6.95 -9.71 -17.52
CA ASN A 105 6.85 -10.46 -18.76
C ASN A 105 8.16 -11.19 -19.14
N GLY A 106 9.16 -11.22 -18.25
CA GLY A 106 10.46 -11.87 -18.48
C GLY A 106 11.47 -11.04 -19.26
N GLN A 107 11.11 -9.85 -19.77
CA GLN A 107 12.05 -8.99 -20.47
C GLN A 107 13.11 -8.44 -19.52
N ILE A 108 14.37 -8.39 -19.98
CA ILE A 108 15.47 -7.77 -19.24
C ILE A 108 15.15 -6.29 -18.99
N ALA A 109 15.40 -5.85 -17.76
CA ALA A 109 15.15 -4.51 -17.25
C ALA A 109 16.41 -3.97 -16.57
N ILE A 110 17.53 -4.03 -17.26
CA ILE A 110 18.81 -3.50 -16.79
C ILE A 110 19.23 -2.40 -17.78
N ASP A 111 19.67 -1.26 -17.27
CA ASP A 111 20.20 -0.19 -18.12
C ASP A 111 21.66 -0.46 -18.55
N GLU A 112 22.23 0.44 -19.35
CA GLU A 112 23.62 0.35 -19.83
C GLU A 112 24.68 0.35 -18.72
N ASN A 113 24.33 0.85 -17.52
CA ASN A 113 25.22 0.94 -16.36
C ASN A 113 25.04 -0.23 -15.38
N GLY A 114 24.20 -1.22 -15.71
CA GLY A 114 23.90 -2.35 -14.82
C GLY A 114 22.82 -2.05 -13.77
N HIS A 115 22.13 -0.92 -13.86
CA HIS A 115 21.09 -0.51 -12.92
C HIS A 115 19.78 -1.28 -13.19
N LYS A 116 19.22 -1.89 -12.14
CA LYS A 116 18.02 -2.74 -12.23
C LYS A 116 16.77 -1.87 -12.21
N MET A 117 15.97 -1.96 -13.26
CA MET A 117 14.78 -1.15 -13.53
C MET A 117 13.48 -1.98 -13.61
N GLY A 118 13.52 -3.24 -13.21
CA GLY A 118 12.34 -4.10 -13.14
C GLY A 118 11.36 -3.70 -12.03
N ASN A 119 10.40 -4.57 -11.72
CA ASN A 119 9.52 -4.37 -10.57
C ASN A 119 10.30 -4.44 -9.25
N TYR A 120 9.68 -4.04 -8.14
CA TYR A 120 10.29 -4.27 -6.83
C TYR A 120 10.51 -5.75 -6.56
N THR A 121 11.64 -6.06 -5.92
CA THR A 121 11.92 -7.40 -5.41
C THR A 121 10.83 -7.82 -4.43
N LEU A 122 10.62 -9.14 -4.30
CA LEU A 122 9.64 -9.65 -3.36
C LEU A 122 9.98 -9.27 -1.92
N GLU A 123 11.25 -9.41 -1.53
CA GLU A 123 11.74 -9.05 -0.21
C GLU A 123 11.44 -7.59 0.15
N TYR A 124 11.73 -6.66 -0.75
CA TYR A 124 11.42 -5.25 -0.54
C TYR A 124 9.92 -5.01 -0.35
N ARG A 125 9.07 -5.69 -1.15
CA ARG A 125 7.61 -5.60 -1.01
C ARG A 125 7.09 -6.16 0.31
N ILE A 126 7.67 -7.27 0.79
CA ILE A 126 7.35 -7.86 2.10
C ILE A 126 7.71 -6.87 3.21
N ASN A 127 8.89 -6.26 3.15
CA ASN A 127 9.34 -5.27 4.13
C ASN A 127 8.44 -4.04 4.17
N LEU A 128 8.03 -3.52 3.01
CA LEU A 128 7.06 -2.41 2.94
C LEU A 128 5.72 -2.77 3.59
N LEU A 129 5.20 -3.98 3.37
CA LEU A 129 3.94 -4.41 3.98
C LEU A 129 4.06 -4.58 5.50
N LYS A 130 5.15 -5.22 5.95
CA LYS A 130 5.45 -5.39 7.38
C LYS A 130 5.47 -4.05 8.10
N GLU A 131 6.11 -3.07 7.49
CA GLU A 131 6.19 -1.75 8.05
C GLU A 131 4.86 -0.99 8.03
N LEU A 132 4.08 -1.11 6.96
CA LEU A 132 2.72 -0.57 6.89
C LEU A 132 1.86 -1.11 8.04
N PHE A 133 2.00 -2.38 8.39
CA PHE A 133 1.33 -2.96 9.55
C PHE A 133 1.82 -2.37 10.87
N THR A 134 3.12 -2.17 11.04
CA THR A 134 3.68 -1.53 12.24
C THR A 134 3.14 -0.11 12.40
N ILE A 135 3.09 0.66 11.32
CA ILE A 135 2.56 2.02 11.32
C ILE A 135 1.06 2.02 11.60
N GLN A 136 0.29 1.11 11.00
CA GLN A 136 -1.14 0.99 11.30
C GLN A 136 -1.37 0.72 12.78
N LYS A 137 -0.60 -0.21 13.38
CA LYS A 137 -0.67 -0.55 14.80
C LYS A 137 -0.32 0.65 15.69
N GLU A 138 0.62 1.49 15.27
CA GLU A 138 1.00 2.72 15.97
C GLU A 138 -0.12 3.77 15.90
N VAL A 139 -0.60 4.08 14.69
CA VAL A 139 -1.68 5.07 14.46
C VAL A 139 -2.95 4.66 15.20
N GLN A 140 -3.27 3.36 15.26
CA GLN A 140 -4.44 2.85 15.95
C GLN A 140 -4.41 3.01 17.47
N LYS A 141 -3.25 3.32 18.08
CA LYS A 141 -3.19 3.69 19.51
C LYS A 141 -3.94 4.99 19.79
N GLU A 142 -3.84 5.96 18.89
CA GLU A 142 -4.51 7.26 19.00
C GLU A 142 -5.84 7.30 18.22
N ARG A 143 -5.91 6.59 17.08
CA ARG A 143 -7.06 6.58 16.16
C ARG A 143 -7.47 5.14 15.83
N PRO A 144 -8.19 4.43 16.72
CA PRO A 144 -8.53 3.01 16.56
C PRO A 144 -9.36 2.69 15.31
N SER A 145 -10.11 3.67 14.79
CA SER A 145 -10.95 3.50 13.61
C SER A 145 -10.19 3.55 12.28
N ILE A 146 -8.96 4.06 12.26
CA ILE A 146 -8.18 4.19 11.02
C ILE A 146 -7.66 2.82 10.61
N LYS A 147 -7.93 2.46 9.35
CA LYS A 147 -7.35 1.30 8.67
C LYS A 147 -6.57 1.83 7.48
N LEU A 148 -5.25 1.65 7.49
CA LEU A 148 -4.36 2.07 6.40
C LEU A 148 -4.40 1.10 5.22
N ILE A 149 -4.77 -0.15 5.49
CA ILE A 149 -4.96 -1.18 4.47
C ILE A 149 -6.15 -2.08 4.83
N THR A 150 -6.95 -2.38 3.82
CA THR A 150 -8.17 -3.19 3.95
C THR A 150 -7.88 -4.67 3.75
N SER A 151 -8.77 -5.54 4.23
CA SER A 151 -8.66 -7.00 4.00
C SER A 151 -8.70 -7.36 2.51
N GLN A 152 -9.44 -6.59 1.70
CA GLN A 152 -9.51 -6.77 0.25
C GLN A 152 -8.17 -6.47 -0.42
N GLU A 153 -7.50 -5.38 -0.03
CA GLU A 153 -6.17 -5.03 -0.51
C GLU A 153 -5.12 -6.06 -0.08
N LEU A 154 -5.19 -6.55 1.17
CA LEU A 154 -4.33 -7.62 1.66
C LEU A 154 -4.48 -8.92 0.85
N THR A 155 -5.72 -9.29 0.53
CA THR A 155 -5.99 -10.46 -0.32
C THR A 155 -5.43 -10.23 -1.73
N ALA A 156 -5.58 -9.02 -2.29
CA ALA A 156 -5.00 -8.67 -3.58
C ALA A 156 -3.46 -8.74 -3.58
N ILE A 157 -2.80 -8.27 -2.52
CA ILE A 157 -1.35 -8.39 -2.35
C ILE A 157 -0.93 -9.87 -2.34
N GLN A 158 -1.62 -10.70 -1.57
CA GLN A 158 -1.34 -12.13 -1.51
C GLN A 158 -1.48 -12.79 -2.89
N MET A 159 -2.54 -12.46 -3.65
CA MET A 159 -2.73 -12.96 -5.01
C MET A 159 -1.62 -12.51 -5.96
N ILE A 160 -1.18 -11.26 -5.85
CA ILE A 160 -0.06 -10.73 -6.67
C ILE A 160 1.23 -11.49 -6.33
N TRP A 161 1.48 -11.78 -5.06
CA TRP A 161 2.66 -12.55 -4.65
C TRP A 161 2.65 -13.97 -5.22
N TYR A 162 1.51 -14.67 -5.17
CA TYR A 162 1.40 -15.99 -5.80
C TYR A 162 1.60 -15.95 -7.31
N ARG A 163 1.07 -14.93 -7.99
CA ARG A 163 1.30 -14.73 -9.43
C ARG A 163 2.75 -14.44 -9.76
N ASP A 164 3.45 -13.72 -8.88
CA ASP A 164 4.87 -13.44 -9.00
C ASP A 164 5.74 -14.63 -8.49
N GLY A 165 5.15 -15.79 -8.21
CA GLY A 165 5.85 -17.05 -7.86
C GLY A 165 6.22 -17.22 -6.38
N ASN A 166 5.76 -16.34 -5.49
CA ASN A 166 6.03 -16.45 -4.06
C ASN A 166 4.94 -17.24 -3.33
N PHE A 167 5.28 -18.44 -2.88
CA PHE A 167 4.40 -19.30 -2.08
C PHE A 167 4.85 -19.47 -0.63
N THR A 168 6.08 -19.07 -0.30
CA THR A 168 6.69 -19.31 1.02
C THR A 168 6.20 -18.30 2.06
N THR A 169 6.24 -17.00 1.72
CA THR A 169 5.81 -15.94 2.62
C THR A 169 4.40 -15.50 2.30
N THR A 170 3.51 -15.56 3.29
CA THR A 170 2.10 -15.12 3.14
C THR A 170 1.87 -13.78 3.80
N VAL A 171 0.86 -13.05 3.35
CA VAL A 171 0.39 -11.82 4.00
C VAL A 171 -0.01 -12.12 5.45
N ASN A 172 -0.61 -13.29 5.70
CA ASN A 172 -0.94 -13.74 7.06
C ASN A 172 0.31 -13.98 7.91
N SER A 173 1.39 -14.57 7.38
CA SER A 173 2.64 -14.71 8.14
C SER A 173 3.23 -13.35 8.52
N VAL A 174 3.22 -12.38 7.60
CA VAL A 174 3.71 -11.01 7.87
C VAL A 174 2.82 -10.30 8.89
N TYR A 175 1.50 -10.48 8.79
CA TYR A 175 0.54 -9.92 9.76
C TYR A 175 0.78 -10.51 11.16
N ASN A 176 0.90 -11.83 11.26
CA ASN A 176 1.15 -12.54 12.51
C ASN A 176 2.47 -12.11 13.16
N GLU A 177 3.52 -11.89 12.37
CA GLU A 177 4.81 -11.40 12.87
C GLU A 177 4.68 -10.03 13.56
N VAL A 178 3.88 -9.11 13.01
CA VAL A 178 3.74 -7.74 13.54
C VAL A 178 2.75 -7.66 14.70
N TYR A 179 1.63 -8.37 14.61
CA TYR A 179 0.56 -8.31 15.60
C TYR A 179 0.68 -9.37 16.70
N GLY A 180 1.52 -10.38 16.52
CA GLY A 180 1.76 -11.44 17.50
C GLY A 180 0.61 -12.45 17.60
N TYR A 181 -0.29 -12.51 16.62
CA TYR A 181 -1.34 -13.51 16.58
C TYR A 181 -0.80 -14.82 15.98
N ASN A 182 -0.98 -15.94 16.68
CA ASN A 182 -0.75 -17.27 16.11
C ASN A 182 -1.97 -17.71 15.28
N LEU A 183 -2.31 -16.98 14.21
CA LEU A 183 -3.32 -17.45 13.26
C LEU A 183 -2.67 -18.53 12.39
N SER A 184 -3.21 -19.76 12.43
CA SER A 184 -2.73 -20.86 11.59
C SER A 184 -2.81 -20.48 10.12
N ASN A 185 -1.67 -20.52 9.42
CA ASN A 185 -1.57 -20.22 7.96
C ASN A 185 -2.14 -21.33 7.06
N ASN A 186 -2.87 -22.30 7.60
CA ASN A 186 -3.23 -23.52 6.89
C ASN A 186 -4.75 -23.63 6.69
N ASP A 187 -5.26 -23.08 5.59
CA ASP A 187 -6.61 -23.36 5.08
C ASP A 187 -6.64 -24.62 4.16
N VAL A 188 -5.72 -25.55 4.39
CA VAL A 188 -5.84 -26.93 3.90
C VAL A 188 -6.08 -27.80 5.12
N PRO A 189 -7.28 -28.40 5.27
CA PRO A 189 -7.56 -29.35 6.34
C PRO A 189 -6.46 -30.41 6.39
N LEU A 190 -5.94 -30.69 7.58
CA LEU A 190 -4.82 -31.62 7.82
C LEU A 190 -4.96 -32.97 7.09
N GLN A 191 -6.20 -33.44 6.94
CA GLN A 191 -6.54 -34.68 6.26
C GLN A 191 -6.23 -34.68 4.75
N GLU A 192 -6.44 -33.56 4.05
CA GLU A 192 -6.12 -33.44 2.61
C GLU A 192 -4.61 -33.45 2.38
N ARG A 193 -3.83 -32.82 3.27
CA ARG A 193 -2.35 -32.86 3.20
C ARG A 193 -1.80 -34.27 3.35
N ILE A 194 -2.27 -35.00 4.36
CA ILE A 194 -1.82 -36.37 4.63
C ILE A 194 -2.16 -37.30 3.45
N LEU A 195 -3.31 -37.10 2.81
CA LEU A 195 -3.72 -37.89 1.65
C LEU A 195 -2.85 -37.59 0.42
N LEU A 196 -2.57 -36.31 0.16
CA LEU A 196 -1.72 -35.85 -0.95
C LEU A 196 -0.27 -36.31 -0.77
N GLU A 197 0.29 -36.18 0.44
CA GLU A 197 1.65 -36.62 0.77
C GLU A 197 1.82 -38.13 0.59
N LYS A 198 0.80 -38.93 0.95
CA LYS A 198 0.80 -40.39 0.72
C LYS A 198 0.66 -40.79 -0.76
N SER A 199 0.08 -39.93 -1.59
CA SER A 199 -0.24 -40.23 -2.99
C SER A 199 0.84 -39.76 -3.96
N CYS A 200 1.58 -38.70 -3.62
CA CYS A 200 2.65 -38.15 -4.44
C CYS A 200 3.96 -38.91 -4.22
N LYS A 201 4.51 -39.53 -5.27
CA LYS A 201 5.80 -40.24 -5.22
C LYS A 201 7.03 -39.31 -5.19
N THR A 202 6.85 -38.06 -5.61
CA THR A 202 7.92 -37.07 -5.75
C THR A 202 7.58 -35.81 -4.93
N PRO A 203 8.46 -35.34 -4.04
CA PRO A 203 8.20 -34.16 -3.21
C PRO A 203 7.90 -32.88 -4.02
N SER A 204 8.55 -32.71 -5.17
CA SER A 204 8.35 -31.56 -6.07
C SER A 204 6.95 -31.50 -6.66
N HIS A 205 6.34 -32.66 -6.96
CA HIS A 205 4.96 -32.72 -7.44
C HIS A 205 3.94 -32.39 -6.34
N TYR A 206 4.24 -32.74 -5.10
CA TYR A 206 3.40 -32.36 -3.97
C TYR A 206 3.38 -30.84 -3.78
N GLU A 207 4.55 -30.19 -3.83
CA GLU A 207 4.64 -28.72 -3.76
C GLU A 207 3.87 -28.06 -4.91
N LEU A 208 4.06 -28.53 -6.15
CA LEU A 208 3.32 -28.03 -7.31
C LEU A 208 1.80 -28.15 -7.10
N ILE A 209 1.31 -29.30 -6.61
CA ILE A 209 -0.13 -29.51 -6.39
C ILE A 209 -0.66 -28.55 -5.30
N GLN A 210 0.09 -28.32 -4.23
CA GLN A 210 -0.29 -27.35 -3.20
C GLN A 210 -0.38 -25.94 -3.77
N GLU A 211 0.55 -25.54 -4.63
CA GLU A 211 0.54 -24.23 -5.29
C GLU A 211 -0.64 -24.08 -6.27
N LEU A 212 -0.95 -25.11 -7.06
CA LEU A 212 -2.11 -25.11 -7.96
C LEU A 212 -3.43 -25.04 -7.19
N ILE A 213 -3.56 -25.79 -6.08
CA ILE A 213 -4.72 -25.73 -5.19
C ILE A 213 -4.83 -24.34 -4.56
N ALA A 214 -3.73 -23.73 -4.14
CA ALA A 214 -3.72 -22.36 -3.64
C ALA A 214 -4.21 -21.37 -4.72
N LEU A 215 -3.70 -21.45 -5.95
CA LEU A 215 -4.14 -20.61 -7.07
C LEU A 215 -5.66 -20.77 -7.34
N GLN A 216 -6.17 -22.01 -7.29
CA GLN A 216 -7.59 -22.29 -7.47
C GLN A 216 -8.45 -21.75 -6.31
N LYS A 217 -8.08 -22.03 -5.05
CA LYS A 217 -8.81 -21.56 -3.85
C LYS A 217 -8.87 -20.03 -3.80
N ASN A 218 -7.76 -19.36 -4.14
CA ASN A 218 -7.70 -17.90 -4.16
C ASN A 218 -8.59 -17.26 -5.23
N LYS A 219 -8.79 -17.93 -6.38
CA LYS A 219 -9.71 -17.44 -7.42
C LYS A 219 -11.18 -17.56 -7.04
N ASN A 220 -11.53 -18.44 -6.10
CA ASN A 220 -12.89 -18.50 -5.55
C ASN A 220 -13.23 -17.29 -4.66
N LEU A 221 -12.22 -16.52 -4.22
CA LEU A 221 -12.41 -15.28 -3.45
C LEU A 221 -12.66 -14.04 -4.35
N LEU A 222 -12.55 -14.18 -5.67
CA LEU A 222 -12.69 -13.08 -6.63
C LEU A 222 -14.11 -13.01 -7.24
N VAL A 223 -14.62 -11.78 -7.42
CA VAL A 223 -15.94 -11.50 -8.02
C VAL A 223 -16.02 -11.93 -9.50
N LYS A 224 -14.90 -11.85 -10.24
CA LYS A 224 -14.79 -12.34 -11.63
C LYS A 224 -13.71 -13.41 -11.73
N LYS A 225 -14.07 -14.57 -12.27
CA LYS A 225 -13.22 -15.79 -12.34
C LYS A 225 -12.40 -15.92 -13.64
N THR A 226 -12.15 -14.82 -14.35
CA THR A 226 -11.43 -14.86 -15.63
C THR A 226 -9.92 -15.07 -15.43
N GLY A 227 -9.30 -15.84 -16.34
CA GLY A 227 -7.84 -16.04 -16.40
C GLY A 227 -7.24 -17.02 -15.39
N LEU A 228 -8.04 -17.84 -14.68
CA LEU A 228 -7.49 -18.91 -13.82
C LEU A 228 -6.70 -19.92 -14.65
N GLN A 229 -7.19 -20.27 -15.84
CA GLN A 229 -6.55 -21.23 -16.72
C GLN A 229 -5.13 -20.78 -17.10
N ASN A 230 -4.94 -19.53 -17.53
CA ASN A 230 -3.62 -18.97 -17.79
C ASN A 230 -2.72 -18.95 -16.55
N ASP A 231 -3.27 -18.60 -15.37
CA ASP A 231 -2.52 -18.59 -14.11
C ASP A 231 -2.00 -20.02 -13.76
N LEU A 232 -2.81 -21.07 -13.99
CA LEU A 232 -2.43 -22.47 -13.80
C LEU A 232 -1.41 -22.96 -14.85
N GLU A 233 -1.65 -22.66 -16.14
CA GLU A 233 -0.78 -23.03 -17.25
C GLU A 233 0.62 -22.42 -17.09
N ASN A 234 0.71 -21.13 -16.73
CA ASN A 234 2.00 -20.46 -16.48
C ASN A 234 2.79 -21.13 -15.34
N ARG A 235 2.11 -21.55 -14.26
CA ARG A 235 2.79 -22.22 -13.14
C ARG A 235 3.30 -23.60 -13.53
N LEU A 236 2.49 -24.36 -14.29
CA LEU A 236 2.87 -25.66 -14.85
C LEU A 236 4.05 -25.55 -15.81
N GLU A 237 4.04 -24.58 -16.73
CA GLU A 237 5.15 -24.33 -17.64
C GLU A 237 6.43 -23.97 -16.90
N THR A 238 6.33 -23.15 -15.86
CA THR A 238 7.49 -22.78 -15.03
C THR A 238 8.08 -24.03 -14.37
N PHE A 239 7.24 -24.91 -13.82
CA PHE A 239 7.70 -26.16 -13.21
C PHE A 239 8.36 -27.11 -14.21
N ILE A 240 7.82 -27.24 -15.43
CA ILE A 240 8.38 -28.12 -16.48
C ILE A 240 9.73 -27.60 -16.99
N LYS A 241 9.94 -26.29 -16.97
CA LYS A 241 11.20 -25.64 -17.38
C LYS A 241 12.29 -25.69 -16.30
N THR A 242 11.96 -26.15 -15.08
CA THR A 242 12.90 -26.30 -13.95
C THR A 242 13.43 -27.72 -13.89
#